data_AF-A0AAV4S9C3-F1
#
_entry.id   AF-A0AAV4S9C3-F1
#
_cell.length_a   1.000
_cell.length_b   1.000
_cell.length_c   1.000
_cell.angle_alpha   90.00
_cell.angle_beta   90.00
_cell.angle_gamma   90.00
#
_symmetry.space_group_name_H-M   'P 1'
#
loop_
_entity.id
_entity.type
_entity.pdbx_description
1 polymer ?
#
loop_
_entity_poly.entity_id
_entity_poly.type
_entity_poly.pdbx_seq_one_letter_code
_entity_poly.pdbx_strand_id
1 'polypeptide(L)'
;MKSFLCMTAAVLLSWVSLIYGSKPPHIIFIIADDLGWNDVSFHGSKQIPTPNIDAIAKDGVILNNYYVQPICTPSRGSLMTGKYPIHIGLQHDVIYAGAPWGLSPEEKILPEYLKELGYTTRGIGKWHLGFHHKSYLPTQRGFDSFFGYWTGKEDFYTHFEEGIGTNGLDFHDDEKNVWNYTGHYGTEIFTTKAKEIIQTHDASKPLFLYLPHQAVHAGNYYTPLQAPPEYVDRFLNIRDTERRTFAGMASALDDSIGDLFKTLNKSGILENSIVVFTTDNGAAVTGIDESTGSNWPLRGSKYNMWEGGVRGVAFVWSPQIRNSDNKISSAMMHISDWLPTLYSVAGGDIKTLGEIDGRNLWPSICCNIPSPRDEILHNIDPEWKVEAIRKGKYKLLKGSVFDGSFDGWFDKEGKKKENVPFSKSEIEVQKKVYEELYSRSQAHSVLSAIHETTNFISSGQTNKYCYKNSQGKDGCSDTAEPFSAMSSSQKKPPASPLEIDCGIKPENASTNCRPLKAACLFDVEKDPCEYNNLVTFLPEIAEELEILLEKYRMEAVPIRNKPMDPKGNPKYHGYAWVPWRNTP
;
A
#
# COMPACT_ATOMS: atom_id res chain seq x y z
N MET A 1 1.18 -14.57 -83.07
CA MET A 1 2.07 -14.79 -81.91
C MET A 1 2.21 -13.44 -81.21
N LYS A 2 1.47 -13.21 -80.11
CA LYS A 2 1.96 -13.30 -78.71
C LYS A 2 3.16 -12.36 -78.46
N SER A 3 3.22 -11.45 -77.49
CA SER A 3 2.38 -11.09 -76.34
C SER A 3 2.94 -9.82 -75.65
N PHE A 4 2.04 -9.00 -75.11
CA PHE A 4 2.05 -8.29 -73.81
C PHE A 4 3.20 -7.40 -73.28
N LEU A 5 2.80 -6.13 -73.06
CA LEU A 5 3.09 -5.20 -71.95
C LEU A 5 3.64 -5.81 -70.64
N CYS A 6 4.57 -5.09 -69.99
CA CYS A 6 4.39 -4.74 -68.56
C CYS A 6 5.31 -3.59 -68.11
N MET A 7 4.70 -2.43 -67.79
CA MET A 7 5.24 -1.42 -66.89
C MET A 7 5.43 -2.04 -65.51
N THR A 8 6.58 -1.85 -64.87
CA THR A 8 6.70 -1.95 -63.41
C THR A 8 7.44 -0.72 -62.88
N ALA A 9 6.65 0.22 -62.36
CA ALA A 9 7.13 1.25 -61.47
C ALA A 9 7.51 0.58 -60.15
N ALA A 10 8.77 0.69 -59.75
CA ALA A 10 9.24 0.25 -58.46
C ALA A 10 8.74 1.23 -57.38
N VAL A 11 7.61 0.91 -56.76
CA VAL A 11 7.18 1.54 -55.51
C VAL A 11 8.00 0.92 -54.38
N LEU A 12 9.01 1.65 -53.91
CA LEU A 12 9.67 1.41 -52.63
C LEU A 12 8.67 1.70 -51.50
N LEU A 13 7.81 0.72 -51.20
CA LEU A 13 7.09 0.67 -49.93
C LEU A 13 8.09 0.17 -48.88
N SER A 14 8.76 1.11 -48.22
CA SER A 14 9.37 0.90 -46.92
C SER A 14 8.25 0.54 -45.94
N TRP A 15 8.05 -0.76 -45.72
CA TRP A 15 7.29 -1.26 -44.58
C TRP A 15 8.10 -0.96 -43.32
N VAL A 16 7.97 0.28 -42.83
CA VAL A 16 8.22 0.55 -41.42
C VAL A 16 7.09 -0.15 -40.68
N SER A 17 7.35 -1.39 -40.28
CA SER A 17 6.58 -2.02 -39.22
C SER A 17 6.76 -1.14 -37.99
N LEU A 18 5.85 -0.17 -37.80
CA LEU A 18 5.62 0.42 -36.49
C LEU A 18 5.20 -0.76 -35.60
N ILE A 19 6.18 -1.33 -34.91
CA ILE A 19 5.95 -1.98 -33.63
C ILE A 19 5.44 -0.84 -32.76
N TYR A 20 4.13 -0.61 -32.76
CA TYR A 20 3.46 0.11 -31.70
C TYR A 20 3.67 -0.76 -30.45
N GLY A 21 4.84 -0.63 -29.82
CA GLY A 21 5.01 -1.05 -28.43
C GLY A 21 3.92 -0.35 -27.64
N SER A 22 3.17 -1.08 -26.81
CA SER A 22 2.13 -0.45 -26.01
C SER A 22 2.77 0.67 -25.19
N LYS A 23 2.13 1.85 -25.18
CA LYS A 23 2.61 2.98 -24.37
C LYS A 23 2.82 2.52 -22.93
N PRO A 24 3.92 2.91 -22.25
CA PRO A 24 4.07 2.63 -20.84
C PRO A 24 2.83 3.12 -20.06
N PRO A 25 2.32 2.36 -19.09
CA PRO A 25 1.13 2.75 -18.36
C PRO A 25 1.43 3.90 -17.41
N HIS A 26 0.43 4.74 -17.12
CA HIS A 26 0.45 5.60 -15.95
C HIS A 26 0.40 4.72 -14.69
N ILE A 27 1.17 5.07 -13.68
CA ILE A 27 1.26 4.36 -12.40
C ILE A 27 0.74 5.29 -11.32
N ILE A 28 -0.36 4.91 -10.68
CA ILE A 28 -0.98 5.63 -9.58
C ILE A 28 -0.83 4.77 -8.33
N PHE A 29 0.06 5.16 -7.43
CA PHE A 29 0.42 4.39 -6.25
C PHE A 29 -0.10 5.08 -4.98
N ILE A 30 -1.16 4.53 -4.41
CA ILE A 30 -1.90 5.10 -3.28
C ILE A 30 -1.54 4.32 -2.02
N ILE A 31 -1.18 5.04 -0.95
CA ILE A 31 -0.86 4.45 0.36
C ILE A 31 -1.76 5.04 1.42
N ALA A 32 -2.47 4.17 2.15
CA ALA A 32 -3.12 4.53 3.41
C ALA A 32 -2.14 4.34 4.58
N ASP A 33 -2.24 5.18 5.59
CA ASP A 33 -1.36 5.17 6.77
C ASP A 33 -2.12 4.55 7.96
N ASP A 34 -1.56 3.50 8.57
CA ASP A 34 -2.21 2.73 9.66
C ASP A 34 -3.56 2.07 9.32
N LEU A 35 -3.86 1.79 8.05
CA LEU A 35 -5.12 1.14 7.67
C LEU A 35 -5.09 -0.37 7.97
N GLY A 36 -5.91 -0.80 8.92
CA GLY A 36 -5.94 -2.18 9.39
C GLY A 36 -6.67 -3.16 8.47
N TRP A 37 -6.38 -4.45 8.66
CA TRP A 37 -7.01 -5.52 7.88
C TRP A 37 -8.55 -5.49 7.92
N ASN A 38 -9.13 -5.08 9.05
CA ASN A 38 -10.57 -5.03 9.30
C ASN A 38 -11.16 -3.61 9.13
N ASP A 39 -10.43 -2.69 8.52
CA ASP A 39 -10.87 -1.30 8.32
C ASP A 39 -11.38 -1.03 6.89
N VAL A 40 -11.40 -2.06 6.04
CA VAL A 40 -12.00 -2.04 4.69
C VAL A 40 -13.10 -3.09 4.54
N SER A 41 -14.19 -2.75 3.86
CA SER A 41 -15.35 -3.64 3.77
C SER A 41 -15.13 -4.87 2.88
N PHE A 42 -14.21 -4.82 1.90
CA PHE A 42 -13.92 -5.98 1.06
C PHE A 42 -13.22 -7.14 1.80
N HIS A 43 -12.62 -6.90 2.97
CA HIS A 43 -12.12 -7.93 3.91
C HIS A 43 -13.17 -8.38 4.93
N GLY A 44 -14.42 -7.93 4.81
CA GLY A 44 -15.51 -8.34 5.69
C GLY A 44 -15.71 -7.46 6.91
N SER A 45 -15.11 -6.27 6.95
CA SER A 45 -15.47 -5.26 7.94
C SER A 45 -16.96 -4.96 7.84
N LYS A 46 -17.68 -5.25 8.93
CA LYS A 46 -19.11 -4.95 9.07
C LYS A 46 -19.34 -3.60 9.75
N GLN A 47 -18.28 -2.81 9.94
CA GLN A 47 -18.34 -1.54 10.66
C GLN A 47 -18.07 -0.32 9.79
N ILE A 48 -17.08 -0.40 8.89
CA ILE A 48 -16.62 0.72 8.06
C ILE A 48 -16.82 0.35 6.58
N PRO A 49 -17.93 0.78 5.97
CA PRO A 49 -18.14 0.74 4.53
C PRO A 49 -17.11 1.57 3.75
N THR A 50 -16.49 0.95 2.73
CA THR A 50 -15.54 1.60 1.80
C THR A 50 -15.94 1.31 0.35
N PRO A 51 -17.07 1.84 -0.15
CA PRO A 51 -17.64 1.40 -1.42
C PRO A 51 -16.80 1.75 -2.66
N ASN A 52 -16.02 2.85 -2.66
CA ASN A 52 -15.15 3.17 -3.79
C ASN A 52 -13.94 2.24 -3.85
N ILE A 53 -13.27 2.04 -2.73
CA ILE A 53 -12.17 1.08 -2.55
C ILE A 53 -12.66 -0.31 -2.93
N ASP A 54 -13.82 -0.74 -2.41
CA ASP A 54 -14.45 -2.03 -2.71
C ASP A 54 -14.68 -2.22 -4.22
N ALA A 55 -15.22 -1.19 -4.90
CA ALA A 55 -15.53 -1.28 -6.31
C ALA A 55 -14.26 -1.50 -7.15
N ILE A 56 -13.19 -0.75 -6.87
CA ILE A 56 -11.92 -0.87 -7.59
C ILE A 56 -11.24 -2.21 -7.26
N ALA A 57 -11.22 -2.60 -5.98
CA ALA A 57 -10.62 -3.85 -5.53
C ALA A 57 -11.26 -5.07 -6.20
N LYS A 58 -12.60 -5.10 -6.25
CA LYS A 58 -13.36 -6.23 -6.84
C LYS A 58 -13.30 -6.26 -8.37
N ASP A 59 -13.11 -5.12 -9.00
CA ASP A 59 -12.89 -5.05 -10.45
C ASP A 59 -11.45 -5.41 -10.83
N GLY A 60 -10.49 -5.17 -9.94
CA GLY A 60 -9.09 -5.53 -10.10
C GLY A 60 -8.72 -6.91 -9.54
N VAL A 61 -7.58 -6.96 -8.87
CA VAL A 61 -7.01 -8.14 -8.19
C VAL A 61 -6.65 -7.77 -6.75
N ILE A 62 -7.30 -8.40 -5.77
CA ILE A 62 -7.01 -8.26 -4.34
C ILE A 62 -5.78 -9.09 -3.99
N LEU A 63 -4.84 -8.52 -3.24
CA LEU A 63 -3.61 -9.21 -2.83
C LEU A 63 -3.78 -9.78 -1.42
N ASN A 64 -4.26 -11.03 -1.33
CA ASN A 64 -4.63 -11.63 -0.04
C ASN A 64 -3.42 -12.16 0.76
N ASN A 65 -2.26 -12.34 0.12
CA ASN A 65 -1.02 -12.84 0.70
C ASN A 65 0.12 -11.81 0.58
N TYR A 66 -0.21 -10.56 0.91
CA TYR A 66 0.66 -9.39 0.75
C TYR A 66 1.17 -8.86 2.10
N TYR A 67 2.44 -8.49 2.13
CA TYR A 67 3.14 -8.08 3.34
C TYR A 67 3.84 -6.72 3.21
N VAL A 68 3.81 -6.00 4.30
CA VAL A 68 4.47 -4.73 4.53
C VAL A 68 5.35 -4.84 5.77
N GLN A 69 6.11 -3.80 6.09
CA GLN A 69 6.81 -3.69 7.37
C GLN A 69 5.82 -3.28 8.47
N PRO A 70 6.16 -3.50 9.76
CA PRO A 70 5.22 -3.23 10.85
C PRO A 70 5.03 -1.74 11.19
N ILE A 71 5.83 -0.84 10.59
CA ILE A 71 5.80 0.62 10.80
C ILE A 71 6.21 1.39 9.53
N CYS A 72 5.92 2.69 9.52
CA CYS A 72 5.94 3.58 8.35
C CYS A 72 7.29 3.67 7.62
N THR A 73 8.35 4.18 8.28
CA THR A 73 9.67 4.44 7.64
C THR A 73 10.26 3.18 6.99
N PRO A 74 10.34 2.02 7.66
CA PRO A 74 10.85 0.79 7.06
C PRO A 74 10.04 0.34 5.83
N SER A 75 8.70 0.45 5.87
CA SER A 75 7.83 0.12 4.73
C SER A 75 8.09 1.01 3.54
N ARG A 76 8.11 2.33 3.77
CA ARG A 76 8.34 3.34 2.73
C ARG A 76 9.74 3.21 2.14
N GLY A 77 10.73 2.91 2.98
CA GLY A 77 12.10 2.63 2.53
C GLY A 77 12.16 1.39 1.64
N SER A 78 11.48 0.32 2.06
CA SER A 78 11.41 -0.93 1.30
C SER A 78 10.69 -0.77 -0.03
N LEU A 79 9.59 -0.02 -0.06
CA LEU A 79 8.88 0.35 -1.28
C LEU A 79 9.80 1.06 -2.29
N MET A 80 10.52 2.08 -1.79
CA MET A 80 11.31 2.96 -2.64
C MET A 80 12.57 2.28 -3.20
N THR A 81 13.19 1.40 -2.41
CA THR A 81 14.48 0.78 -2.74
C THR A 81 14.38 -0.65 -3.26
N GLY A 82 13.25 -1.32 -3.04
CA GLY A 82 13.12 -2.76 -3.28
C GLY A 82 13.98 -3.62 -2.33
N LYS A 83 14.50 -3.05 -1.24
CA LYS A 83 15.35 -3.73 -0.26
C LYS A 83 14.65 -3.90 1.09
N TYR A 84 15.07 -4.87 1.88
CA TYR A 84 14.65 -5.00 3.28
C TYR A 84 15.28 -3.90 4.15
N PRO A 85 14.64 -3.52 5.27
CA PRO A 85 15.17 -2.48 6.15
C PRO A 85 16.60 -2.75 6.62
N ILE A 86 16.94 -4.02 6.87
CA ILE A 86 18.28 -4.46 7.30
C ILE A 86 19.39 -4.17 6.29
N HIS A 87 19.08 -3.96 5.01
CA HIS A 87 20.06 -3.66 3.96
C HIS A 87 20.22 -2.16 3.72
N ILE A 88 19.34 -1.34 4.30
CA ILE A 88 19.32 0.13 4.13
C ILE A 88 19.45 0.88 5.47
N GLY A 89 19.64 0.16 6.58
CA GLY A 89 19.88 0.73 7.90
C GLY A 89 18.62 1.32 8.55
N LEU A 90 17.44 0.93 8.08
CA LEU A 90 16.13 1.40 8.56
C LEU A 90 15.40 0.36 9.42
N GLN A 91 16.11 -0.66 9.92
CA GLN A 91 15.51 -1.76 10.67
C GLN A 91 15.00 -1.41 12.08
N HIS A 92 15.36 -0.25 12.62
CA HIS A 92 14.93 0.16 13.97
C HIS A 92 14.07 1.42 13.92
N ASP A 93 12.88 1.35 14.51
CA ASP A 93 11.96 2.48 14.71
C ASP A 93 11.72 3.33 13.45
N VAL A 94 11.28 4.58 13.62
CA VAL A 94 11.01 5.54 12.55
C VAL A 94 11.92 6.77 12.60
N ILE A 95 11.96 7.53 11.51
CA ILE A 95 12.69 8.80 11.47
C ILE A 95 11.84 9.88 12.15
N TYR A 96 12.31 10.38 13.30
CA TYR A 96 11.70 11.52 14.00
C TYR A 96 12.05 12.86 13.34
N ALA A 97 11.16 13.85 13.44
CA ALA A 97 11.24 15.12 12.73
C ALA A 97 12.59 15.85 12.87
N GLY A 98 13.14 15.97 14.07
CA GLY A 98 14.43 16.63 14.31
C GLY A 98 15.63 15.69 14.35
N ALA A 99 15.49 14.46 13.86
CA ALA A 99 16.59 13.49 13.84
C ALA A 99 17.43 13.66 12.55
N PRO A 100 18.77 13.80 12.65
CA PRO A 100 19.63 14.08 11.51
C PRO A 100 20.03 12.79 10.77
N TRP A 101 19.03 12.03 10.31
CA TRP A 101 19.23 10.83 9.51
C TRP A 101 18.04 10.59 8.57
N GLY A 102 18.15 9.58 7.72
CA GLY A 102 17.11 9.18 6.77
C GLY A 102 17.58 8.08 5.82
N LEU A 103 16.77 7.78 4.81
CA LEU A 103 17.15 6.89 3.72
C LEU A 103 18.31 7.51 2.93
N SER A 104 19.45 6.82 2.90
CA SER A 104 20.69 7.29 2.24
C SER A 104 20.40 7.82 0.84
N PRO A 105 20.88 9.03 0.46
CA PRO A 105 20.77 9.55 -0.90
C PRO A 105 21.54 8.72 -1.94
N GLU A 106 22.47 7.86 -1.49
CA GLU A 106 23.18 6.90 -2.33
C GLU A 106 22.29 5.74 -2.79
N GLU A 107 21.17 5.49 -2.11
CA GLU A 107 20.15 4.56 -2.57
C GLU A 107 19.33 5.22 -3.67
N LYS A 108 19.49 4.72 -4.89
CA LYS A 108 18.62 5.09 -6.01
C LYS A 108 17.24 4.46 -5.82
N ILE A 109 16.19 5.26 -5.93
CA ILE A 109 14.82 4.85 -5.62
C ILE A 109 13.87 4.84 -6.81
N LEU A 110 12.72 4.20 -6.64
CA LEU A 110 11.65 4.03 -7.64
C LEU A 110 11.39 5.25 -8.53
N PRO A 111 11.11 6.47 -8.02
CA PRO A 111 10.88 7.63 -8.88
C PRO A 111 12.09 7.98 -9.77
N GLU A 112 13.33 7.80 -9.30
CA GLU A 112 14.53 8.03 -10.11
C GLU A 112 14.63 7.03 -11.27
N TYR A 113 14.36 5.75 -11.00
CA TYR A 113 14.30 4.73 -12.05
C TYR A 113 13.19 5.00 -13.08
N LEU A 114 12.00 5.40 -12.64
CA LEU A 114 10.90 5.70 -13.56
C LEU A 114 11.16 6.98 -14.38
N LYS A 115 11.79 7.99 -13.77
CA LYS A 115 12.17 9.23 -14.45
C LYS A 115 13.15 8.98 -15.60
N GLU A 116 14.09 8.04 -15.43
CA GLU A 116 14.98 7.61 -16.52
C GLU A 116 14.25 6.92 -17.69
N LEU A 117 13.09 6.31 -17.41
CA LEU A 117 12.19 5.76 -18.44
C LEU A 117 11.25 6.81 -19.05
N GLY A 118 11.41 8.08 -18.70
CA GLY A 118 10.63 9.20 -19.24
C GLY A 118 9.31 9.48 -18.54
N TYR A 119 9.10 8.94 -17.32
CA TYR A 119 7.94 9.28 -16.52
C TYR A 119 8.01 10.70 -15.99
N THR A 120 6.88 11.40 -16.02
CA THR A 120 6.64 12.55 -15.15
C THR A 120 6.35 12.02 -13.75
N THR A 121 7.10 12.44 -12.75
CA THR A 121 7.03 11.90 -11.38
C THR A 121 6.47 12.94 -10.42
N ARG A 122 5.38 12.61 -9.73
CA ARG A 122 4.65 13.52 -8.84
C ARG A 122 4.40 12.83 -7.51
N GLY A 123 4.76 13.48 -6.41
CA GLY A 123 4.46 13.01 -5.05
C GLY A 123 3.45 13.92 -4.34
N ILE A 124 2.52 13.34 -3.60
CA ILE A 124 1.57 14.09 -2.76
C ILE A 124 1.38 13.38 -1.41
N GLY A 125 1.56 14.09 -0.30
CA GLY A 125 1.27 13.60 1.06
C GLY A 125 2.53 13.32 1.90
N LYS A 126 2.57 12.18 2.60
CA LYS A 126 3.63 11.82 3.56
C LYS A 126 4.92 11.30 2.92
N TRP A 127 6.06 11.94 3.22
CA TRP A 127 7.37 11.42 2.82
C TRP A 127 7.95 10.39 3.80
N HIS A 128 8.32 10.83 5.01
CA HIS A 128 8.85 10.03 6.12
C HIS A 128 10.13 9.21 5.85
N LEU A 129 10.99 9.70 4.94
CA LEU A 129 12.30 9.10 4.63
C LEU A 129 13.50 10.03 4.94
N GLY A 130 13.23 11.06 5.76
CA GLY A 130 14.22 12.03 6.24
C GLY A 130 14.24 13.31 5.41
N PHE A 131 14.62 14.41 6.06
CA PHE A 131 14.66 15.75 5.43
C PHE A 131 15.71 16.67 6.06
N HIS A 132 16.55 16.18 6.97
CA HIS A 132 17.49 17.01 7.73
C HIS A 132 18.51 17.76 6.85
N HIS A 133 18.78 17.23 5.65
CA HIS A 133 19.59 17.84 4.59
C HIS A 133 18.81 17.80 3.27
N LYS A 134 19.06 18.77 2.38
CA LYS A 134 18.32 18.92 1.11
C LYS A 134 18.31 17.66 0.25
N SER A 135 19.40 16.91 0.22
CA SER A 135 19.51 15.66 -0.56
C SER A 135 18.51 14.57 -0.14
N TYR A 136 17.86 14.69 1.01
CA TYR A 136 16.84 13.75 1.46
C TYR A 136 15.42 14.17 1.05
N LEU A 137 15.23 15.38 0.53
CA LEU A 137 13.92 15.87 0.12
C LEU A 137 13.41 15.09 -1.10
N PRO A 138 12.08 14.87 -1.22
CA PRO A 138 11.50 14.13 -2.34
C PRO A 138 11.90 14.68 -3.72
N THR A 139 11.97 16.01 -3.86
CA THR A 139 12.36 16.71 -5.09
C THR A 139 13.83 16.47 -5.49
N GLN A 140 14.67 16.10 -4.53
CA GLN A 140 16.06 15.70 -4.73
C GLN A 140 16.22 14.18 -4.85
N ARG A 141 15.12 13.44 -4.80
CA ARG A 141 15.05 11.96 -4.80
C ARG A 141 14.19 11.44 -5.95
N GLY A 142 14.18 12.15 -7.06
CA GLY A 142 13.56 11.69 -8.31
C GLY A 142 12.17 12.22 -8.62
N PHE A 143 11.48 12.88 -7.68
CA PHE A 143 10.19 13.51 -7.97
C PHE A 143 10.35 14.87 -8.67
N ASP A 144 9.63 15.09 -9.78
CA ASP A 144 9.59 16.39 -10.47
C ASP A 144 8.84 17.46 -9.69
N SER A 145 7.88 17.05 -8.85
CA SER A 145 7.32 17.89 -7.80
C SER A 145 6.81 17.07 -6.64
N PHE A 146 6.72 17.68 -5.47
CA PHE A 146 6.16 17.08 -4.27
C PHE A 146 5.29 18.08 -3.51
N PHE A 147 4.11 17.66 -3.05
CA PHE A 147 3.21 18.50 -2.26
C PHE A 147 2.73 17.76 -1.01
N GLY A 148 3.06 18.23 0.19
CA GLY A 148 2.68 17.56 1.43
C GLY A 148 3.71 17.77 2.53
N TYR A 149 3.93 16.74 3.35
CA TYR A 149 4.71 16.84 4.58
C TYR A 149 5.86 15.84 4.61
N TRP A 150 6.93 16.16 5.33
CA TRP A 150 8.16 15.37 5.30
C TRP A 150 8.35 14.42 6.48
N THR A 151 7.72 14.71 7.60
CA THR A 151 7.78 13.97 8.87
C THR A 151 6.86 12.76 8.88
N GLY A 152 6.71 12.13 10.05
CA GLY A 152 5.96 10.89 10.21
C GLY A 152 4.46 11.07 10.41
N LYS A 153 4.03 12.23 10.89
CA LYS A 153 2.64 12.60 11.09
C LYS A 153 2.55 14.12 11.22
N GLU A 154 1.34 14.64 11.17
CA GLU A 154 1.03 16.03 11.48
C GLU A 154 -0.45 16.11 11.86
N ASP A 155 -0.89 17.23 12.40
CA ASP A 155 -2.31 17.53 12.57
C ASP A 155 -3.01 17.72 11.22
N PHE A 156 -4.20 17.13 11.02
CA PHE A 156 -4.90 17.11 9.73
C PHE A 156 -5.43 18.49 9.29
N TYR A 157 -5.53 19.47 10.18
CA TYR A 157 -6.10 20.79 9.87
C TYR A 157 -5.07 21.91 9.94
N THR A 158 -4.16 21.86 10.90
CA THR A 158 -3.12 22.88 11.08
C THR A 158 -1.86 22.56 10.28
N HIS A 159 -1.63 21.28 9.96
CA HIS A 159 -0.41 20.79 9.29
C HIS A 159 0.86 21.06 10.10
N PHE A 160 0.70 21.03 11.43
CA PHE A 160 1.81 21.15 12.36
C PHE A 160 2.18 19.75 12.85
N GLU A 161 3.49 19.48 12.88
CA GLU A 161 4.04 18.28 13.51
C GLU A 161 4.59 18.61 14.90
N GLU A 162 4.18 17.79 15.85
CA GLU A 162 4.53 17.88 17.26
C GLU A 162 5.65 16.89 17.58
N GLY A 163 6.88 17.38 17.49
CA GLY A 163 8.04 16.67 18.02
C GLY A 163 8.14 16.75 19.55
N ILE A 164 9.07 16.00 20.14
CA ILE A 164 9.30 16.00 21.60
C ILE A 164 9.68 17.41 22.09
N GLY A 165 8.73 18.10 22.72
CA GLY A 165 8.91 19.47 23.23
C GLY A 165 9.05 20.54 22.14
N THR A 166 8.57 20.26 20.92
CA THR A 166 8.69 21.15 19.76
C THR A 166 7.43 21.11 18.91
N ASN A 167 7.07 22.23 18.29
CA ASN A 167 5.93 22.28 17.39
C ASN A 167 6.24 23.24 16.22
N GLY A 168 5.86 22.87 15.00
CA GLY A 168 6.05 23.67 13.81
C GLY A 168 5.32 23.11 12.61
N LEU A 169 5.07 23.98 11.63
CA LEU A 169 4.47 23.60 10.35
C LEU A 169 5.36 22.58 9.62
N ASP A 170 4.77 21.52 9.09
CA ASP A 170 5.42 20.59 8.17
C ASP A 170 4.63 20.46 6.86
N PHE A 171 4.36 21.57 6.17
CA PHE A 171 3.54 21.52 4.95
C PHE A 171 4.21 22.29 3.81
N HIS A 172 4.43 21.62 2.68
CA HIS A 172 5.34 22.08 1.63
C HIS A 172 4.77 21.92 0.22
N ASP A 173 5.05 22.89 -0.64
CA ASP A 173 4.97 22.79 -2.09
C ASP A 173 6.40 22.86 -2.63
N ASP A 174 6.89 21.71 -3.10
CA ASP A 174 8.29 21.41 -3.31
C ASP A 174 9.13 21.71 -2.05
N GLU A 175 10.11 22.62 -2.12
CA GLU A 175 10.96 22.99 -0.97
C GLU A 175 10.41 24.19 -0.17
N LYS A 176 9.19 24.66 -0.45
CA LYS A 176 8.63 25.87 0.16
C LYS A 176 7.51 25.56 1.14
N ASN A 177 7.61 26.13 2.34
CA ASN A 177 6.56 26.09 3.35
C ASN A 177 5.24 26.73 2.85
N VAL A 178 4.11 26.12 3.17
CA VAL A 178 2.78 26.55 2.75
C VAL A 178 1.87 26.74 3.98
N TRP A 179 1.60 28.00 4.32
CA TRP A 179 0.89 28.37 5.55
C TRP A 179 -0.62 28.52 5.39
N ASN A 180 -1.11 28.74 4.16
CA ASN A 180 -2.49 29.14 3.88
C ASN A 180 -3.49 27.97 3.84
N TYR A 181 -3.07 26.76 4.22
CA TYR A 181 -3.94 25.59 4.32
C TYR A 181 -4.50 25.33 5.72
N THR A 182 -4.09 26.09 6.74
CA THR A 182 -4.65 25.98 8.10
C THR A 182 -6.18 26.00 8.07
N GLY A 183 -6.81 25.02 8.72
CA GLY A 183 -8.27 24.82 8.78
C GLY A 183 -8.85 23.94 7.66
N HIS A 184 -8.04 23.52 6.69
CA HIS A 184 -8.47 22.59 5.64
C HIS A 184 -8.04 21.17 6.00
N TYR A 185 -8.89 20.18 5.74
CA TYR A 185 -8.59 18.80 6.09
C TYR A 185 -7.59 18.17 5.10
N GLY A 186 -6.46 17.66 5.59
CA GLY A 186 -5.32 17.20 4.78
C GLY A 186 -5.69 16.20 3.67
N THR A 187 -6.60 15.25 3.95
CA THR A 187 -7.06 14.28 2.93
C THR A 187 -7.71 14.97 1.73
N GLU A 188 -8.53 16.00 1.96
CA GLU A 188 -9.21 16.73 0.89
C GLU A 188 -8.24 17.63 0.10
N ILE A 189 -7.24 18.20 0.78
CA ILE A 189 -6.18 18.97 0.14
C ILE A 189 -5.39 18.08 -0.81
N PHE A 190 -4.92 16.91 -0.35
CA PHE A 190 -4.18 15.96 -1.18
C PHE A 190 -5.02 15.45 -2.36
N THR A 191 -6.31 15.20 -2.12
CA THR A 191 -7.26 14.82 -3.19
C THR A 191 -7.35 15.91 -4.26
N THR A 192 -7.50 17.16 -3.84
CA THR A 192 -7.62 18.31 -4.74
C THR A 192 -6.35 18.47 -5.58
N LYS A 193 -5.17 18.43 -4.94
CA LYS A 193 -3.88 18.52 -5.64
C LYS A 193 -3.68 17.36 -6.63
N ALA A 194 -4.06 16.13 -6.26
CA ALA A 194 -3.97 14.98 -7.16
C ALA A 194 -4.85 15.15 -8.41
N LYS A 195 -6.08 15.67 -8.23
CA LYS A 195 -6.99 15.97 -9.33
C LYS A 195 -6.43 17.04 -10.26
N GLU A 196 -5.86 18.11 -9.72
CA GLU A 196 -5.20 19.17 -10.51
C GLU A 196 -4.04 18.62 -11.35
N ILE A 197 -3.18 17.79 -10.74
CA ILE A 197 -2.07 17.14 -11.46
C ILE A 197 -2.61 16.28 -12.60
N ILE A 198 -3.61 15.43 -12.36
CA ILE A 198 -4.18 14.54 -13.38
C ILE A 198 -4.86 15.32 -14.50
N GLN A 199 -5.57 16.40 -14.19
CA GLN A 199 -6.29 17.21 -15.18
C GLN A 199 -5.33 18.02 -16.08
N THR A 200 -4.17 18.40 -15.56
CA THR A 200 -3.17 19.20 -16.28
C THR A 200 -2.05 18.37 -16.90
N HIS A 201 -2.02 17.05 -16.62
CA HIS A 201 -0.99 16.15 -17.12
C HIS A 201 -1.09 15.95 -18.64
N ASP A 202 0.06 16.04 -19.32
CA ASP A 202 0.19 15.69 -20.72
C ASP A 202 0.13 14.16 -20.89
N ALA A 203 -1.03 13.66 -21.32
CA ALA A 203 -1.29 12.23 -21.53
C ALA A 203 -0.36 11.55 -22.56
N SER A 204 0.45 12.31 -23.31
CA SER A 204 1.48 11.72 -24.18
C SER A 204 2.68 11.16 -23.40
N LYS A 205 2.89 11.61 -22.15
CA LYS A 205 3.94 11.11 -21.25
C LYS A 205 3.36 10.21 -20.16
N PRO A 206 4.05 9.13 -19.76
CA PRO A 206 3.60 8.33 -18.64
C PRO A 206 3.72 9.13 -17.33
N LEU A 207 2.76 8.92 -16.42
CA LEU A 207 2.69 9.59 -15.12
C LEU A 207 3.03 8.57 -14.04
N PHE A 208 3.89 8.91 -13.09
CA PHE A 208 3.99 8.24 -11.81
C PHE A 208 3.47 9.19 -10.74
N LEU A 209 2.30 8.87 -10.18
CA LEU A 209 1.71 9.60 -9.06
C LEU A 209 1.83 8.76 -7.79
N TYR A 210 2.70 9.19 -6.88
CA TYR A 210 2.86 8.63 -5.55
C TYR A 210 2.00 9.44 -4.57
N LEU A 211 0.96 8.80 -4.00
CA LEU A 211 -0.05 9.44 -3.15
C LEU A 211 -0.15 8.73 -1.78
N PRO A 212 0.84 8.89 -0.90
CA PRO A 212 0.73 8.49 0.49
C PRO A 212 -0.15 9.44 1.30
N HIS A 213 -1.40 9.04 1.55
CA HIS A 213 -2.31 9.76 2.42
C HIS A 213 -1.80 9.78 3.87
N GLN A 214 -2.21 10.84 4.59
CA GLN A 214 -2.13 10.91 6.05
C GLN A 214 -3.20 10.03 6.72
N ALA A 215 -4.36 9.89 6.07
CA ALA A 215 -5.43 9.03 6.56
C ALA A 215 -5.00 7.55 6.51
N VAL A 216 -5.23 6.76 7.55
CA VAL A 216 -6.04 7.02 8.77
C VAL A 216 -5.19 7.11 10.05
N HIS A 217 -3.93 7.53 9.93
CA HIS A 217 -3.00 7.69 11.05
C HIS A 217 -3.47 8.76 12.05
N ALA A 218 -3.04 8.66 13.30
CA ALA A 218 -3.27 9.70 14.29
C ALA A 218 -2.52 11.00 13.97
N GLY A 219 -3.17 12.15 14.15
CA GLY A 219 -2.59 13.45 13.84
C GLY A 219 -1.64 13.98 14.92
N ASN A 220 -2.12 14.06 16.16
CA ASN A 220 -1.37 14.63 17.29
C ASN A 220 -1.74 13.95 18.63
N TYR A 221 -1.22 14.42 19.77
CA TYR A 221 -1.44 13.77 21.07
C TYR A 221 -2.67 14.25 21.86
N TYR A 222 -3.33 15.35 21.46
CA TYR A 222 -4.44 15.94 22.22
C TYR A 222 -5.80 15.75 21.53
N THR A 223 -5.79 15.65 20.21
CA THR A 223 -6.92 15.25 19.35
C THR A 223 -6.37 14.30 18.27
N PRO A 224 -6.07 13.04 18.61
CA PRO A 224 -5.39 12.11 17.70
C PRO A 224 -6.20 11.78 16.44
N LEU A 225 -7.47 11.46 16.60
CA LEU A 225 -8.36 11.11 15.49
C LEU A 225 -9.13 12.35 15.05
N GLN A 226 -9.03 12.69 13.77
CA GLN A 226 -9.51 13.95 13.22
C GLN A 226 -10.20 13.69 11.89
N ALA A 227 -11.49 14.01 11.79
CA ALA A 227 -12.24 13.94 10.53
C ALA A 227 -13.25 15.09 10.46
N PRO A 228 -13.64 15.54 9.26
CA PRO A 228 -14.71 16.51 9.12
C PRO A 228 -16.05 15.94 9.62
N PRO A 229 -16.90 16.74 10.29
CA PRO A 229 -18.14 16.27 10.89
C PRO A 229 -19.05 15.50 9.92
N GLU A 230 -19.12 15.91 8.65
CA GLU A 230 -19.92 15.28 7.61
C GLU A 230 -19.52 13.84 7.27
N TYR A 231 -18.29 13.42 7.59
CA TYR A 231 -17.88 12.03 7.49
C TYR A 231 -18.17 11.26 8.79
N VAL A 232 -17.98 11.88 9.95
CA VAL A 232 -18.28 11.28 11.26
C VAL A 232 -19.79 11.01 11.40
N ASP A 233 -20.63 11.93 10.92
CA ASP A 233 -22.09 11.85 10.96
C ASP A 233 -22.66 10.72 10.07
N ARG A 234 -21.86 10.14 9.16
CA ARG A 234 -22.25 8.95 8.38
C ARG A 234 -22.37 7.70 9.26
N PHE A 235 -21.77 7.72 10.45
CA PHE A 235 -21.59 6.54 11.30
C PHE A 235 -22.16 6.72 12.71
N LEU A 236 -23.25 7.47 12.88
CA LEU A 236 -23.91 7.68 14.18
C LEU A 236 -24.32 6.39 14.90
N ASN A 237 -24.39 5.27 14.17
CA ASN A 237 -24.63 3.93 14.70
C ASN A 237 -23.41 3.33 15.43
N ILE A 238 -22.20 3.80 15.18
CA ILE A 238 -20.99 3.41 15.92
C ILE A 238 -20.98 4.14 17.26
N ARG A 239 -21.27 3.42 18.35
CA ARG A 239 -21.42 4.04 19.68
C ARG A 239 -20.12 4.64 20.20
N ASP A 240 -19.02 3.95 20.00
CA ASP A 240 -17.70 4.42 20.39
C ASP A 240 -17.29 5.64 19.57
N THR A 241 -17.01 6.76 20.24
CA THR A 241 -16.78 8.05 19.58
C THR A 241 -15.45 8.09 18.83
N GLU A 242 -14.40 7.47 19.36
CA GLU A 242 -13.08 7.40 18.72
C GLU A 242 -13.15 6.56 17.45
N ARG A 243 -13.75 5.36 17.53
CA ARG A 243 -13.97 4.49 16.38
C ARG A 243 -14.88 5.13 15.34
N ARG A 244 -15.86 5.95 15.75
CA ARG A 244 -16.71 6.71 14.84
C ARG A 244 -15.91 7.78 14.09
N THR A 245 -15.04 8.51 14.78
CA THR A 245 -14.15 9.49 14.13
C THR A 245 -13.19 8.78 13.18
N PHE A 246 -12.58 7.66 13.58
CA PHE A 246 -11.76 6.82 12.70
C PHE A 246 -12.52 6.37 11.45
N ALA A 247 -13.77 5.91 11.59
CA ALA A 247 -14.62 5.57 10.45
C ALA A 247 -14.86 6.78 9.53
N GLY A 248 -15.01 7.98 10.10
CA GLY A 248 -15.06 9.23 9.34
C GLY A 248 -13.77 9.47 8.52
N MET A 249 -12.59 9.25 9.12
CA MET A 249 -11.30 9.37 8.43
C MET A 249 -11.20 8.38 7.26
N ALA A 250 -11.56 7.11 7.49
CA ALA A 250 -11.57 6.07 6.48
C ALA A 250 -12.57 6.36 5.35
N SER A 251 -13.74 6.92 5.67
CA SER A 251 -14.73 7.32 4.66
C SER A 251 -14.28 8.51 3.82
N ALA A 252 -13.54 9.45 4.39
CA ALA A 252 -12.92 10.55 3.62
C ALA A 252 -11.85 10.03 2.66
N LEU A 253 -11.05 9.04 3.09
CA LEU A 253 -10.10 8.35 2.23
C LEU A 253 -10.81 7.57 1.09
N ASP A 254 -11.92 6.88 1.38
CA ASP A 254 -12.70 6.19 0.35
C ASP A 254 -13.26 7.16 -0.71
N ASP A 255 -13.82 8.30 -0.28
CA ASP A 255 -14.33 9.34 -1.19
C ASP A 255 -13.18 9.95 -2.02
N SER A 256 -12.02 10.20 -1.41
CA SER A 256 -10.80 10.66 -2.09
C SER A 256 -10.42 9.74 -3.25
N ILE A 257 -10.41 8.42 -3.01
CA ILE A 257 -10.06 7.41 -4.01
C ILE A 257 -11.12 7.35 -5.11
N GLY A 258 -12.40 7.46 -4.77
CA GLY A 258 -13.48 7.55 -5.75
C GLY A 258 -13.33 8.78 -6.67
N ASP A 259 -13.01 9.93 -6.11
CA ASP A 259 -12.79 11.18 -6.82
C ASP A 259 -11.56 11.14 -7.73
N LEU A 260 -10.47 10.51 -7.24
CA LEU A 260 -9.27 10.26 -8.02
C LEU A 260 -9.57 9.37 -9.22
N PHE A 261 -10.24 8.24 -9.00
CA PHE A 261 -10.59 7.27 -10.05
C PHE A 261 -11.49 7.88 -11.13
N LYS A 262 -12.49 8.67 -10.71
CA LYS A 262 -13.33 9.46 -11.62
C LYS A 262 -12.54 10.48 -12.42
N THR A 263 -11.56 11.12 -11.80
CA THR A 263 -10.74 12.15 -12.46
C THR A 263 -9.80 11.51 -13.49
N LEU A 264 -9.17 10.38 -13.18
CA LEU A 264 -8.41 9.58 -14.14
C LEU A 264 -9.25 9.23 -15.37
N ASN A 265 -10.52 8.80 -15.16
CA ASN A 265 -11.44 8.46 -16.25
C ASN A 265 -11.78 9.68 -17.11
N LYS A 266 -12.15 10.79 -16.47
CA LYS A 266 -12.52 12.03 -17.17
C LYS A 266 -11.36 12.65 -17.95
N SER A 267 -10.14 12.52 -17.44
CA SER A 267 -8.92 12.95 -18.14
C SER A 267 -8.49 11.99 -19.26
N GLY A 268 -9.19 10.86 -19.45
CA GLY A 268 -8.91 9.89 -20.51
C GLY A 268 -7.63 9.07 -20.30
N ILE A 269 -7.00 9.13 -19.13
CA ILE A 269 -5.75 8.38 -18.85
C ILE A 269 -6.00 7.04 -18.15
N LEU A 270 -7.20 6.82 -17.59
CA LEU A 270 -7.54 5.60 -16.86
C LEU A 270 -7.37 4.30 -17.68
N GLU A 271 -7.67 4.34 -18.99
CA GLU A 271 -7.59 3.18 -19.89
C GLU A 271 -6.14 2.68 -20.12
N ASN A 272 -5.13 3.46 -19.71
CA ASN A 272 -3.72 3.07 -19.73
C ASN A 272 -3.08 3.25 -18.35
N SER A 273 -3.84 3.03 -17.27
CA SER A 273 -3.34 3.16 -15.89
C SER A 273 -3.21 1.82 -15.17
N ILE A 274 -2.29 1.80 -14.22
CA ILE A 274 -2.20 0.83 -13.14
C ILE A 274 -2.42 1.61 -11.85
N VAL A 275 -3.46 1.25 -11.12
CA VAL A 275 -3.79 1.81 -9.81
C VAL A 275 -3.43 0.76 -8.76
N VAL A 276 -2.50 1.09 -7.88
CA VAL A 276 -2.14 0.29 -6.72
C VAL A 276 -2.68 0.99 -5.49
N PHE A 277 -3.36 0.24 -4.63
CA PHE A 277 -3.74 0.68 -3.29
C PHE A 277 -3.10 -0.26 -2.28
N THR A 278 -2.46 0.30 -1.25
CA THR A 278 -1.86 -0.46 -0.16
C THR A 278 -1.96 0.31 1.15
N THR A 279 -1.88 -0.39 2.29
CA THR A 279 -1.44 0.23 3.55
C THR A 279 0.09 0.25 3.65
N ASP A 280 0.69 1.08 4.50
CA ASP A 280 2.12 0.97 4.84
C ASP A 280 2.41 0.03 6.01
N ASN A 281 1.48 -0.18 6.92
CA ASN A 281 1.56 -1.16 8.00
C ASN A 281 0.17 -1.62 8.44
N GLY A 282 0.11 -2.61 9.34
CA GLY A 282 -1.14 -2.93 10.04
C GLY A 282 -1.63 -1.79 10.93
N ALA A 283 -2.88 -1.86 11.40
CA ALA A 283 -3.48 -0.80 12.20
C ALA A 283 -2.79 -0.60 13.55
N ALA A 284 -2.69 0.68 13.93
CA ALA A 284 -2.54 1.09 15.32
C ALA A 284 -3.86 0.82 16.07
N VAL A 285 -3.82 -0.14 17.00
CA VAL A 285 -4.94 -0.49 17.87
C VAL A 285 -4.99 0.44 19.08
N THR A 286 -6.05 0.36 19.89
CA THR A 286 -6.15 1.16 21.12
C THR A 286 -4.94 0.98 22.03
N GLY A 287 -4.28 2.10 22.34
CA GLY A 287 -3.06 2.16 23.13
C GLY A 287 -1.76 2.31 22.31
N ILE A 288 -1.83 2.21 20.98
CA ILE A 288 -0.77 2.60 20.05
C ILE A 288 -1.24 3.85 19.31
N ASP A 289 -0.43 4.92 19.33
CA ASP A 289 -0.71 6.20 18.69
C ASP A 289 -2.11 6.77 18.97
N GLU A 290 -2.72 6.40 20.10
CA GLU A 290 -4.09 6.78 20.49
C GLU A 290 -5.14 6.54 19.39
N SER A 291 -4.93 5.49 18.57
CA SER A 291 -5.81 5.13 17.47
C SER A 291 -6.81 4.02 17.84
N THR A 292 -7.74 3.73 16.93
CA THR A 292 -8.76 2.68 17.06
C THR A 292 -8.89 1.84 15.79
N GLY A 293 -7.81 1.72 15.01
CA GLY A 293 -7.75 0.82 13.86
C GLY A 293 -7.85 -0.65 14.27
N SER A 294 -8.28 -1.52 13.35
CA SER A 294 -8.53 -2.93 13.66
C SER A 294 -7.89 -3.87 12.65
N ASN A 295 -7.12 -4.82 13.18
CA ASN A 295 -6.54 -5.92 12.39
C ASN A 295 -7.33 -7.22 12.53
N TRP A 296 -8.50 -7.19 13.16
CA TRP A 296 -9.26 -8.42 13.43
C TRP A 296 -9.51 -9.23 12.14
N PRO A 297 -9.33 -10.56 12.16
CA PRO A 297 -9.00 -11.41 13.30
C PRO A 297 -7.50 -11.70 13.47
N LEU A 298 -6.63 -10.99 12.74
CA LEU A 298 -5.19 -11.16 12.82
C LEU A 298 -4.65 -10.77 14.20
N ARG A 299 -3.53 -11.39 14.58
CA ARG A 299 -2.86 -11.14 15.86
C ARG A 299 -2.00 -9.88 15.77
N GLY A 300 -1.91 -9.12 16.85
CA GLY A 300 -1.02 -7.97 16.99
C GLY A 300 -1.53 -6.66 16.37
N SER A 301 -0.63 -5.67 16.35
CA SER A 301 -0.86 -4.30 15.88
C SER A 301 0.35 -3.79 15.10
N LYS A 302 0.28 -2.55 14.59
CA LYS A 302 1.44 -1.70 14.27
C LYS A 302 2.56 -1.90 15.30
N TYR A 303 3.81 -1.82 14.84
CA TYR A 303 5.05 -2.20 15.54
C TYR A 303 5.28 -3.71 15.70
N ASN A 304 4.25 -4.54 15.81
CA ASN A 304 4.46 -5.97 15.99
C ASN A 304 4.71 -6.71 14.67
N MET A 305 5.51 -7.79 14.71
CA MET A 305 5.73 -8.69 13.57
C MET A 305 4.71 -9.83 13.47
N TRP A 306 3.62 -9.78 14.25
CA TRP A 306 2.44 -10.63 14.08
C TRP A 306 1.71 -10.30 12.78
N GLU A 307 0.88 -11.21 12.26
CA GLU A 307 0.18 -11.00 10.97
C GLU A 307 -0.59 -9.67 10.94
N GLY A 308 -1.18 -9.24 12.06
CA GLY A 308 -1.91 -7.98 12.15
C GLY A 308 -1.03 -6.72 12.05
N GLY A 309 0.28 -6.83 12.21
CA GLY A 309 1.21 -5.71 11.98
C GLY A 309 1.82 -5.70 10.57
N VAL A 310 2.00 -6.87 9.96
CA VAL A 310 2.76 -7.01 8.70
C VAL A 310 1.94 -7.48 7.49
N ARG A 311 0.77 -8.08 7.66
CA ARG A 311 -0.09 -8.50 6.54
C ARG A 311 -0.98 -7.33 6.13
N GLY A 312 -0.67 -6.74 4.97
CA GLY A 312 -1.23 -5.46 4.55
C GLY A 312 -2.51 -5.58 3.72
N VAL A 313 -3.36 -4.57 3.81
CA VAL A 313 -4.46 -4.36 2.87
C VAL A 313 -3.89 -3.90 1.53
N ALA A 314 -4.17 -4.60 0.43
CA ALA A 314 -3.77 -4.16 -0.91
C ALA A 314 -4.62 -4.72 -2.06
N PHE A 315 -4.69 -3.96 -3.15
CA PHE A 315 -5.19 -4.43 -4.44
C PHE A 315 -4.48 -3.72 -5.60
N VAL A 316 -4.59 -4.31 -6.79
CA VAL A 316 -4.16 -3.71 -8.05
C VAL A 316 -5.35 -3.65 -9.00
N TRP A 317 -5.52 -2.52 -9.64
CA TRP A 317 -6.49 -2.35 -10.72
C TRP A 317 -5.78 -1.88 -11.99
N SER A 318 -6.15 -2.49 -13.11
CA SER A 318 -5.76 -2.03 -14.44
C SER A 318 -6.75 -2.58 -15.48
N PRO A 319 -7.02 -1.85 -16.57
CA PRO A 319 -7.78 -2.38 -17.71
C PRO A 319 -7.24 -3.71 -18.25
N GLN A 320 -5.94 -3.98 -18.03
CA GLN A 320 -5.25 -5.21 -18.47
C GLN A 320 -5.58 -6.44 -17.61
N ILE A 321 -6.02 -6.24 -16.36
CA ILE A 321 -6.25 -7.33 -15.39
C ILE A 321 -7.72 -7.41 -14.95
N ARG A 322 -8.59 -6.51 -15.42
CA ARG A 322 -10.02 -6.51 -15.09
C ARG A 322 -10.78 -7.77 -15.52
N ASN A 323 -10.30 -8.45 -16.56
CA ASN A 323 -10.89 -9.72 -17.02
C ASN A 323 -10.15 -10.95 -16.47
N SER A 324 -9.23 -10.76 -15.51
CA SER A 324 -8.57 -11.87 -14.84
C SER A 324 -9.60 -12.72 -14.10
N ASP A 325 -9.57 -14.03 -14.33
CA ASP A 325 -10.31 -15.00 -13.54
C ASP A 325 -9.81 -15.06 -12.08
N ASN A 326 -8.60 -14.54 -11.84
CA ASN A 326 -7.98 -14.46 -10.52
C ASN A 326 -8.22 -13.10 -9.88
N LYS A 327 -9.41 -12.90 -9.32
CA LYS A 327 -9.78 -11.67 -8.58
C LYS A 327 -9.10 -11.56 -7.20
N ILE A 328 -8.57 -12.66 -6.68
CA ILE A 328 -7.99 -12.75 -5.35
C ILE A 328 -6.69 -13.55 -5.43
N SER A 329 -5.57 -12.85 -5.46
CA SER A 329 -4.26 -13.48 -5.54
C SER A 329 -3.79 -13.96 -4.17
N SER A 330 -3.42 -15.23 -4.10
CA SER A 330 -2.71 -15.85 -2.96
C SER A 330 -1.19 -15.91 -3.16
N ALA A 331 -0.68 -15.34 -4.26
CA ALA A 331 0.75 -15.23 -4.50
C ALA A 331 1.43 -14.42 -3.37
N MET A 332 2.46 -14.98 -2.76
CA MET A 332 3.22 -14.30 -1.70
C MET A 332 3.90 -13.06 -2.28
N MET A 333 3.63 -11.90 -1.70
CA MET A 333 4.19 -10.62 -2.13
C MET A 333 4.59 -9.76 -0.92
N HIS A 334 5.66 -9.00 -1.06
CA HIS A 334 6.13 -8.04 -0.07
C HIS A 334 6.20 -6.63 -0.69
N ILE A 335 6.12 -5.57 0.11
CA ILE A 335 6.16 -4.18 -0.37
C ILE A 335 7.44 -3.85 -1.16
N SER A 336 8.55 -4.55 -0.90
CA SER A 336 9.78 -4.43 -1.68
C SER A 336 9.66 -4.94 -3.13
N ASP A 337 8.64 -5.73 -3.44
CA ASP A 337 8.40 -6.24 -4.80
C ASP A 337 7.88 -5.15 -5.74
N TRP A 338 7.37 -4.03 -5.22
CA TRP A 338 6.81 -2.98 -6.05
C TRP A 338 7.84 -2.30 -6.94
N LEU A 339 9.07 -2.06 -6.47
CA LEU A 339 10.13 -1.48 -7.31
C LEU A 339 10.37 -2.30 -8.59
N PRO A 340 10.79 -3.58 -8.51
CA PRO A 340 11.02 -4.39 -9.72
C PRO A 340 9.75 -4.66 -10.53
N THR A 341 8.59 -4.76 -9.87
CA THR A 341 7.30 -4.97 -10.56
C THR A 341 6.93 -3.77 -11.42
N LEU A 342 6.91 -2.58 -10.84
CA LEU A 342 6.52 -1.35 -11.55
C LEU A 342 7.57 -0.93 -12.56
N TYR A 343 8.86 -1.11 -12.25
CA TYR A 343 9.94 -0.85 -13.20
C TYR A 343 9.85 -1.77 -14.43
N SER A 344 9.57 -3.06 -14.24
CA SER A 344 9.37 -3.99 -15.36
C SER A 344 8.18 -3.59 -16.23
N VAL A 345 7.07 -3.19 -15.62
CA VAL A 345 5.85 -2.83 -16.36
C VAL A 345 5.99 -1.49 -17.07
N ALA A 346 6.82 -0.59 -16.54
CA ALA A 346 7.25 0.64 -17.20
C ALA A 346 8.18 0.40 -18.40
N GLY A 347 8.60 -0.85 -18.65
CA GLY A 347 9.50 -1.22 -19.74
C GLY A 347 10.99 -1.27 -19.36
N GLY A 348 11.30 -1.12 -18.07
CA GLY A 348 12.65 -1.27 -17.54
C GLY A 348 13.15 -2.71 -17.53
N ASP A 349 14.47 -2.89 -17.61
CA ASP A 349 15.12 -4.19 -17.43
C ASP A 349 15.49 -4.41 -15.97
N ILE A 350 14.78 -5.28 -15.26
CA ILE A 350 15.00 -5.55 -13.83
C ILE A 350 16.46 -5.91 -13.47
N LYS A 351 17.28 -6.34 -14.43
CA LYS A 351 18.72 -6.61 -14.23
C LYS A 351 19.53 -5.35 -13.93
N THR A 352 19.01 -4.16 -14.25
CA THR A 352 19.68 -2.88 -13.99
C THR A 352 19.44 -2.36 -12.57
N LEU A 353 18.55 -2.98 -11.80
CA LEU A 353 18.23 -2.58 -10.42
C LEU A 353 19.32 -2.94 -9.41
N GLY A 354 20.36 -3.67 -9.83
CA GLY A 354 21.42 -4.13 -8.95
C GLY A 354 20.94 -5.21 -7.97
N GLU A 355 21.55 -5.24 -6.78
CA GLU A 355 21.16 -6.16 -5.71
C GLU A 355 19.99 -5.58 -4.91
N ILE A 356 18.81 -6.19 -5.09
CA ILE A 356 17.57 -5.87 -4.39
C ILE A 356 16.92 -7.16 -3.86
N ASP A 357 16.10 -7.02 -2.81
CA ASP A 357 15.36 -8.14 -2.20
C ASP A 357 14.01 -8.39 -2.88
N GLY A 358 13.50 -7.40 -3.60
CA GLY A 358 12.26 -7.44 -4.35
C GLY A 358 12.32 -8.37 -5.57
N ARG A 359 11.16 -8.91 -5.95
CA ARG A 359 10.93 -9.73 -7.14
C ARG A 359 9.87 -9.08 -8.03
N ASN A 360 9.93 -9.34 -9.33
CA ASN A 360 8.86 -8.91 -10.25
C ASN A 360 7.63 -9.82 -10.09
N LEU A 361 6.55 -9.28 -9.54
CA LEU A 361 5.30 -9.97 -9.26
C LEU A 361 4.21 -9.70 -10.30
N TRP A 362 4.49 -8.87 -11.32
CA TRP A 362 3.48 -8.54 -12.34
C TRP A 362 2.90 -9.78 -13.03
N PRO A 363 3.70 -10.80 -13.43
CA PRO A 363 3.16 -12.02 -13.99
C PRO A 363 2.18 -12.74 -13.05
N SER A 364 2.47 -12.77 -11.74
CA SER A 364 1.60 -13.40 -10.74
C SER A 364 0.28 -12.62 -10.57
N ILE A 365 0.34 -11.29 -10.66
CA ILE A 365 -0.83 -10.39 -10.57
C ILE A 365 -1.69 -10.50 -11.84
N CYS A 366 -1.11 -10.36 -13.03
CA CYS A 366 -1.87 -10.30 -14.29
C CYS A 366 -2.45 -11.64 -14.70
N CYS A 367 -1.73 -12.71 -14.40
CA CYS A 367 -1.82 -13.94 -15.17
C CYS A 367 -1.88 -15.18 -14.27
N ASN A 368 -2.05 -14.98 -12.95
CA ASN A 368 -2.20 -16.03 -11.95
C ASN A 368 -1.09 -17.09 -11.97
N ILE A 369 0.15 -16.70 -12.30
CA ILE A 369 1.28 -17.61 -12.17
C ILE A 369 1.77 -17.65 -10.73
N PRO A 370 2.36 -18.78 -10.26
CA PRO A 370 2.92 -18.88 -8.92
C PRO A 370 3.90 -17.74 -8.60
N SER A 371 3.91 -17.30 -7.35
CA SER A 371 4.85 -16.27 -6.90
C SER A 371 6.30 -16.73 -7.14
N PRO A 372 7.18 -15.87 -7.67
CA PRO A 372 8.62 -16.13 -7.66
C PRO A 372 9.23 -15.97 -6.24
N ARG A 373 8.44 -15.51 -5.27
CA ARG A 373 8.82 -15.34 -3.87
C ARG A 373 8.27 -16.51 -3.05
N ASP A 374 9.18 -17.14 -2.31
CA ASP A 374 8.88 -18.19 -1.33
C ASP A 374 9.37 -17.82 0.08
N GLU A 375 9.98 -16.65 0.25
CA GLU A 375 10.57 -16.19 1.51
C GLU A 375 10.32 -14.69 1.73
N ILE A 376 10.05 -14.30 2.98
CA ILE A 376 9.98 -12.90 3.44
C ILE A 376 10.74 -12.80 4.75
N LEU A 377 11.81 -12.01 4.78
CA LEU A 377 12.29 -11.45 6.03
C LEU A 377 11.33 -10.31 6.41
N HIS A 378 10.65 -10.42 7.55
CA HIS A 378 9.86 -9.30 8.05
C HIS A 378 10.82 -8.22 8.51
N ASN A 379 11.62 -8.47 9.53
CA ASN A 379 12.70 -7.57 9.94
C ASN A 379 13.62 -8.26 10.97
N ILE A 380 14.78 -7.66 11.23
CA ILE A 380 15.65 -7.98 12.37
C ILE A 380 16.01 -6.67 13.06
N ASP A 381 15.44 -6.44 14.25
CA ASP A 381 15.73 -5.26 15.06
C ASP A 381 16.52 -5.69 16.31
N PRO A 382 17.85 -5.45 16.36
CA PRO A 382 18.66 -5.79 17.52
C PRO A 382 18.43 -4.87 18.74
N GLU A 383 17.88 -3.67 18.57
CA GLU A 383 17.60 -2.75 19.68
C GLU A 383 16.34 -3.17 20.43
N TRP A 384 15.26 -3.48 19.70
CA TRP A 384 14.05 -4.08 20.27
C TRP A 384 14.16 -5.59 20.49
N LYS A 385 15.23 -6.22 19.99
CA LYS A 385 15.49 -7.67 20.10
C LYS A 385 14.34 -8.51 19.54
N VAL A 386 13.81 -8.10 18.39
CA VAL A 386 12.69 -8.74 17.73
C VAL A 386 13.04 -9.05 16.28
N GLU A 387 12.66 -10.24 15.83
CA GLU A 387 12.94 -10.73 14.49
C GLU A 387 11.86 -11.70 14.03
N ALA A 388 11.55 -11.66 12.74
CA ALA A 388 10.63 -12.62 12.15
C ALA A 388 10.94 -12.88 10.69
N ILE A 389 10.70 -14.12 10.27
CA ILE A 389 10.88 -14.58 8.91
C ILE A 389 9.74 -15.52 8.54
N ARG A 390 9.37 -15.51 7.26
CA ARG A 390 8.45 -16.48 6.67
C ARG A 390 9.13 -17.18 5.51
N LYS A 391 9.00 -18.51 5.44
CA LYS A 391 9.34 -19.32 4.26
C LYS A 391 8.20 -20.28 3.93
N GLY A 392 7.70 -20.18 2.70
CA GLY A 392 6.48 -20.84 2.27
C GLY A 392 5.32 -20.51 3.21
N LYS A 393 4.72 -21.54 3.79
CA LYS A 393 3.62 -21.41 4.75
C LYS A 393 4.07 -21.20 6.20
N TYR A 394 5.36 -21.39 6.52
CA TYR A 394 5.85 -21.32 7.89
C TYR A 394 6.40 -19.96 8.22
N LYS A 395 6.00 -19.41 9.36
CA LYS A 395 6.49 -18.15 9.91
C LYS A 395 7.07 -18.37 11.30
N LEU A 396 8.28 -17.87 11.52
CA LEU A 396 8.96 -17.87 12.81
C LEU A 396 9.07 -16.44 13.34
N LEU A 397 8.76 -16.26 14.63
CA LEU A 397 8.84 -15.00 15.35
C LEU A 397 9.59 -15.20 16.67
N LYS A 398 10.47 -14.27 16.99
CA LYS A 398 11.22 -14.24 18.25
C LYS A 398 11.36 -12.80 18.74
N GLY A 399 11.20 -12.63 20.05
CA GLY A 399 11.14 -11.31 20.67
C GLY A 399 9.81 -10.59 20.44
N SER A 400 9.66 -9.42 21.07
CA SER A 400 8.51 -8.55 20.87
C SER A 400 8.87 -7.11 21.25
N VAL A 401 8.06 -6.18 20.78
CA VAL A 401 8.10 -4.76 21.13
C VAL A 401 7.19 -4.49 22.34
N PHE A 402 7.44 -3.38 23.05
CA PHE A 402 6.62 -2.94 24.19
C PHE A 402 6.38 -4.03 25.26
N ASP A 403 7.41 -4.86 25.51
CA ASP A 403 7.36 -5.99 26.44
C ASP A 403 6.17 -6.95 26.20
N GLY A 404 5.76 -7.12 24.94
CA GLY A 404 4.67 -8.01 24.55
C GLY A 404 3.28 -7.48 24.88
N SER A 405 3.17 -6.21 25.29
CA SER A 405 1.89 -5.58 25.64
C SER A 405 0.87 -5.66 24.51
N PHE A 406 1.32 -5.73 23.25
CA PHE A 406 0.45 -5.76 22.07
C PHE A 406 0.51 -7.09 21.29
N ASP A 407 0.99 -8.18 21.92
CA ASP A 407 1.08 -9.52 21.29
C ASP A 407 -0.26 -10.28 21.22
N GLY A 408 -1.37 -9.62 21.56
CA GLY A 408 -2.70 -10.22 21.67
C GLY A 408 -3.53 -10.12 20.39
N TRP A 409 -4.81 -10.44 20.53
CA TRP A 409 -5.84 -10.16 19.52
C TRP A 409 -6.71 -9.01 20.02
N PHE A 410 -7.02 -8.11 19.10
CA PHE A 410 -7.82 -6.91 19.36
C PHE A 410 -9.12 -7.04 18.59
N ASP A 411 -10.23 -6.67 19.20
CA ASP A 411 -11.55 -6.81 18.60
C ASP A 411 -11.73 -5.95 17.33
N LYS A 412 -12.93 -6.03 16.75
CA LYS A 412 -13.32 -5.27 15.56
C LYS A 412 -13.22 -3.73 15.69
N GLU A 413 -13.04 -3.20 16.90
CA GLU A 413 -12.82 -1.78 17.20
C GLU A 413 -11.39 -1.47 17.67
N GLY A 414 -10.47 -2.44 17.56
CA GLY A 414 -9.07 -2.28 17.96
C GLY A 414 -8.85 -2.37 19.47
N LYS A 415 -9.77 -2.95 20.25
CA LYS A 415 -9.65 -2.98 21.72
C LYS A 415 -9.27 -4.37 22.23
N LYS A 416 -8.56 -4.41 23.37
CA LYS A 416 -8.27 -5.66 24.11
C LYS A 416 -9.51 -6.18 24.84
N LYS A 417 -10.55 -6.54 24.08
CA LYS A 417 -11.81 -7.10 24.59
C LYS A 417 -12.16 -8.35 23.80
N GLU A 418 -13.10 -9.12 24.35
CA GLU A 418 -13.71 -10.22 23.59
C GLU A 418 -14.43 -9.64 22.37
N ASN A 419 -14.14 -10.19 21.20
CA ASN A 419 -14.79 -9.73 19.97
C ASN A 419 -16.25 -10.19 19.96
N VAL A 420 -17.15 -9.28 20.31
CA VAL A 420 -18.60 -9.54 20.31
C VAL A 420 -19.14 -9.44 18.88
N PRO A 421 -19.78 -10.51 18.34
CA PRO A 421 -20.42 -10.46 17.03
C PRO A 421 -21.44 -9.34 16.93
N PHE A 422 -21.61 -8.77 15.74
CA PHE A 422 -22.69 -7.81 15.51
C PHE A 422 -24.05 -8.50 15.66
N SER A 423 -24.96 -7.86 16.39
CA SER A 423 -26.38 -8.23 16.45
C SER A 423 -27.02 -8.10 15.06
N LYS A 424 -28.13 -8.81 14.83
CA LYS A 424 -28.88 -8.72 13.57
C LYS A 424 -29.29 -7.27 13.24
N SER A 425 -29.66 -6.49 14.25
CA SER A 425 -30.01 -5.08 14.08
C SER A 425 -28.82 -4.22 13.66
N GLU A 426 -27.63 -4.45 14.22
CA GLU A 426 -26.42 -3.71 13.82
C GLU A 426 -26.02 -4.04 12.38
N ILE A 427 -26.10 -5.32 12.00
CA ILE A 427 -25.84 -5.76 10.62
C ILE A 427 -26.79 -5.07 9.64
N GLU A 428 -28.08 -5.01 9.96
CA GLU A 428 -29.08 -4.36 9.12
C GLU A 428 -28.85 -2.84 8.98
N VAL A 429 -28.47 -2.17 10.08
CA VAL A 429 -28.10 -0.74 10.03
C VAL A 429 -26.87 -0.54 9.15
N GLN A 430 -25.84 -1.37 9.31
CA GLN A 430 -24.61 -1.25 8.54
C GLN A 430 -24.80 -1.54 7.05
N LYS A 431 -25.69 -2.48 6.73
CA LYS A 431 -26.12 -2.72 5.35
C LYS A 431 -26.75 -1.47 4.72
N LYS A 432 -27.62 -0.77 5.46
CA LYS A 432 -28.24 0.48 4.98
C LYS A 432 -27.22 1.59 4.76
N VAL A 433 -26.27 1.75 5.70
CA VAL A 433 -25.16 2.73 5.55
C VAL A 433 -24.34 2.39 4.31
N TYR A 434 -23.97 1.12 4.12
CA TYR A 434 -23.26 0.68 2.93
C TYR A 434 -24.05 0.97 1.65
N GLU A 435 -25.32 0.61 1.57
CA GLU A 435 -26.17 0.86 0.40
C GLU A 435 -26.27 2.35 0.06
N GLU A 436 -26.38 3.21 1.08
CA GLU A 436 -26.38 4.66 0.90
C GLU A 436 -25.06 5.15 0.31
N LEU A 437 -23.91 4.81 0.92
CA LEU A 437 -22.60 5.26 0.43
C LEU A 437 -22.28 4.65 -0.94
N TYR A 438 -22.62 3.38 -1.17
CA TYR A 438 -22.45 2.70 -2.44
C TYR A 438 -23.25 3.38 -3.57
N SER A 439 -24.46 3.86 -3.29
CA SER A 439 -25.26 4.61 -4.28
C SER A 439 -24.60 5.91 -4.75
N ARG A 440 -23.65 6.44 -3.97
CA ARG A 440 -22.87 7.65 -4.27
C ARG A 440 -21.44 7.34 -4.76
N SER A 441 -21.07 6.06 -4.84
CA SER A 441 -19.73 5.65 -5.24
C SER A 441 -19.39 6.12 -6.67
N GLN A 442 -18.35 6.94 -6.75
CA GLN A 442 -17.85 7.45 -8.02
C GLN A 442 -17.12 6.36 -8.79
N ALA A 443 -16.33 5.52 -8.10
CA ALA A 443 -15.63 4.41 -8.72
C ALA A 443 -16.62 3.38 -9.31
N HIS A 444 -17.64 3.00 -8.56
CA HIS A 444 -18.68 2.09 -9.06
C HIS A 444 -19.38 2.65 -10.31
N SER A 445 -19.70 3.95 -10.30
CA SER A 445 -20.33 4.62 -11.44
C SER A 445 -19.45 4.57 -12.70
N VAL A 446 -18.15 4.83 -12.54
CA VAL A 446 -17.17 4.74 -13.65
C VAL A 446 -17.07 3.32 -14.18
N LEU A 447 -16.88 2.33 -13.31
CA LEU A 447 -16.71 0.93 -13.70
C LEU A 447 -17.96 0.36 -14.37
N SER A 448 -19.15 0.74 -13.90
CA SER A 448 -20.41 0.33 -14.52
C SER A 448 -20.51 0.83 -15.96
N ALA A 449 -20.17 2.10 -16.21
CA ALA A 449 -20.17 2.67 -17.56
C ALA A 449 -19.14 2.01 -18.49
N ILE A 450 -17.96 1.66 -17.97
CA ILE A 450 -16.93 0.92 -18.70
C ILE A 450 -17.43 -0.47 -19.11
N HIS A 451 -18.07 -1.20 -18.19
CA HIS A 451 -18.62 -2.53 -18.46
C HIS A 451 -19.79 -2.51 -19.44
N GLU A 452 -20.69 -1.53 -19.35
CA GLU A 452 -21.76 -1.34 -20.34
C GLU A 452 -21.17 -1.15 -21.73
N THR A 453 -20.17 -0.27 -21.88
CA THR A 453 -19.50 0.00 -23.15
C THR A 453 -18.80 -1.24 -23.72
N THR A 454 -18.13 -2.03 -22.86
CA THR A 454 -17.40 -3.23 -23.27
C THR A 454 -18.36 -4.34 -23.75
N ASN A 455 -19.52 -4.48 -23.11
CA ASN A 455 -20.55 -5.44 -23.53
C ASN A 455 -21.21 -5.10 -24.87
N PHE A 456 -21.15 -3.84 -25.32
CA PHE A 456 -21.58 -3.45 -26.68
C PHE A 456 -20.53 -3.74 -27.75
N ILE A 457 -19.24 -3.81 -27.38
CA ILE A 457 -18.11 -3.93 -28.33
C ILE A 457 -17.63 -5.38 -28.50
N SER A 458 -18.02 -6.32 -27.63
CA SER A 458 -17.61 -7.73 -27.67
C SER A 458 -18.24 -8.54 -28.82
N SER A 459 -17.88 -8.16 -30.05
CA SER A 459 -17.77 -9.03 -31.21
C SER A 459 -16.36 -8.85 -31.83
N GLY A 460 -15.33 -9.46 -31.22
CA GLY A 460 -14.16 -9.90 -32.00
C GLY A 460 -12.76 -9.31 -31.71
N GLN A 461 -12.34 -9.00 -30.48
CA GLN A 461 -10.90 -8.85 -30.18
C GLN A 461 -10.50 -9.48 -28.83
N THR A 462 -9.57 -10.43 -28.89
CA THR A 462 -8.85 -10.99 -27.73
C THR A 462 -7.57 -10.18 -27.51
N ASN A 463 -7.42 -9.54 -26.35
CA ASN A 463 -6.18 -8.85 -26.00
C ASN A 463 -5.17 -9.89 -25.47
N LYS A 464 -4.19 -10.25 -26.31
CA LYS A 464 -3.00 -11.01 -25.89
C LYS A 464 -2.08 -10.10 -25.07
N TYR A 465 -1.79 -10.49 -23.82
CA TYR A 465 -0.77 -9.84 -23.02
C TYR A 465 0.53 -10.65 -23.06
N CYS A 466 1.63 -9.98 -23.40
CA CYS A 466 2.96 -10.55 -23.41
C CYS A 466 3.79 -9.89 -22.30
N TYR A 467 4.37 -10.71 -21.42
CA TYR A 467 5.24 -10.30 -20.32
C TYR A 467 6.65 -10.85 -20.51
N LYS A 468 7.63 -10.21 -19.89
CA LYS A 468 8.98 -10.77 -19.74
C LYS A 468 9.09 -11.45 -18.38
N ASN A 469 9.42 -12.74 -18.37
CA ASN A 469 9.61 -13.47 -17.12
C ASN A 469 10.94 -13.10 -16.43
N SER A 470 11.19 -13.66 -15.25
CA SER A 470 12.43 -13.45 -14.46
C SER A 470 13.73 -13.82 -15.18
N GLN A 471 13.66 -14.56 -16.30
CA GLN A 471 14.79 -14.90 -17.15
C GLN A 471 14.91 -14.02 -18.41
N GLY A 472 14.02 -13.04 -18.58
CA GLY A 472 13.98 -12.16 -19.75
C GLY A 472 13.42 -12.81 -21.02
N LYS A 473 12.69 -13.93 -20.90
CA LYS A 473 11.99 -14.57 -22.02
C LYS A 473 10.55 -14.04 -22.11
N ASP A 474 10.08 -13.86 -23.33
CA ASP A 474 8.70 -13.47 -23.63
C ASP A 474 7.76 -14.64 -23.30
N GLY A 475 6.77 -14.38 -22.44
CA GLY A 475 5.61 -15.25 -22.22
C GLY A 475 4.35 -14.49 -22.60
N CYS A 476 3.54 -15.03 -23.52
CA CYS A 476 2.24 -14.46 -23.85
C CYS A 476 1.14 -15.35 -23.27
N SER A 477 0.17 -14.76 -22.59
CA SER A 477 -1.02 -15.46 -22.09
C SER A 477 -2.22 -15.11 -22.96
N ASP A 478 -2.94 -16.14 -23.41
CA ASP A 478 -4.24 -16.03 -24.07
C ASP A 478 -5.33 -15.95 -22.99
N THR A 479 -5.62 -14.76 -22.48
CA THR A 479 -6.77 -14.59 -21.57
C THR A 479 -8.03 -14.28 -22.38
N ALA A 480 -8.96 -15.23 -22.35
CA ALA A 480 -10.38 -15.20 -22.72
C ALA A 480 -10.76 -15.87 -24.06
N GLU A 481 -11.31 -17.08 -23.97
CA GLU A 481 -12.39 -17.50 -24.89
C GLU A 481 -13.63 -16.62 -24.66
N PRO A 482 -14.41 -16.29 -25.70
CA PRO A 482 -15.56 -15.40 -25.59
C PRO A 482 -16.69 -16.07 -24.79
N PHE A 483 -16.92 -15.60 -23.56
CA PHE A 483 -18.07 -16.04 -22.77
C PHE A 483 -19.37 -15.45 -23.32
N SER A 484 -20.31 -16.36 -23.60
CA SER A 484 -21.70 -16.09 -23.95
C SER A 484 -22.36 -15.14 -22.94
N ALA A 485 -22.91 -14.03 -23.44
CA ALA A 485 -23.67 -13.04 -22.68
C ALA A 485 -24.80 -13.70 -21.86
N MET A 486 -24.73 -13.57 -20.54
CA MET A 486 -25.91 -13.69 -19.68
C MET A 486 -26.48 -12.29 -19.47
N SER A 487 -27.69 -12.09 -20.00
CA SER A 487 -28.54 -10.96 -19.66
C SER A 487 -28.98 -11.05 -18.20
N SER A 488 -28.69 -10.03 -17.39
CA SER A 488 -29.71 -9.45 -16.51
C SER A 488 -29.16 -8.19 -15.83
N SER A 489 -29.83 -7.08 -16.09
CA SER A 489 -29.91 -5.92 -15.23
C SER A 489 -30.46 -6.31 -13.86
N GLN A 490 -29.58 -6.68 -12.93
CA GLN A 490 -29.90 -6.75 -11.51
C GLN A 490 -28.75 -6.16 -10.69
N LYS A 491 -29.11 -5.17 -9.87
CA LYS A 491 -28.34 -4.57 -8.77
C LYS A 491 -27.95 -5.67 -7.77
N LYS A 492 -27.00 -6.52 -8.13
CA LYS A 492 -26.51 -7.57 -7.22
C LYS A 492 -25.45 -6.93 -6.33
N PRO A 493 -25.59 -6.98 -4.99
CA PRO A 493 -24.49 -6.60 -4.12
C PRO A 493 -23.27 -7.49 -4.45
N PRO A 494 -22.05 -6.95 -4.31
CA PRO A 494 -20.84 -7.63 -4.73
C PRO A 494 -20.63 -9.00 -4.06
N ALA A 495 -19.73 -9.80 -4.63
CA ALA A 495 -19.25 -11.08 -4.10
C ALA A 495 -18.91 -11.01 -2.59
N SER A 496 -19.08 -12.13 -1.89
CA SER A 496 -18.90 -12.25 -0.44
C SER A 496 -17.53 -11.70 0.01
N PRO A 497 -17.45 -11.04 1.18
CA PRO A 497 -16.19 -10.49 1.65
C PRO A 497 -15.12 -11.58 1.85
N LEU A 498 -13.86 -11.19 1.74
CA LEU A 498 -12.70 -12.03 2.07
C LEU A 498 -12.54 -12.13 3.59
N GLU A 499 -13.41 -12.90 4.24
CA GLU A 499 -13.29 -13.20 5.66
C GLU A 499 -12.14 -14.20 5.89
N ILE A 500 -11.29 -13.92 6.88
CA ILE A 500 -10.25 -14.86 7.33
C ILE A 500 -10.90 -15.92 8.22
N ASP A 501 -10.68 -17.19 7.90
CA ASP A 501 -11.00 -18.31 8.78
C ASP A 501 -9.80 -18.61 9.70
N CYS A 502 -9.95 -18.31 10.99
CA CYS A 502 -8.95 -18.65 12.00
C CYS A 502 -9.16 -20.04 12.62
N GLY A 503 -10.26 -20.74 12.28
CA GLY A 503 -10.74 -21.86 13.06
C GLY A 503 -11.12 -21.48 14.50
N ILE A 504 -11.15 -22.49 15.39
CA ILE A 504 -11.49 -22.31 16.80
C ILE A 504 -10.24 -21.87 17.56
N LYS A 505 -10.32 -20.72 18.23
CA LYS A 505 -9.25 -20.24 19.11
C LYS A 505 -9.08 -21.16 20.33
N PRO A 506 -7.92 -21.83 20.51
CA PRO A 506 -7.64 -22.63 21.70
C PRO A 506 -7.58 -21.78 22.97
N GLU A 507 -7.97 -22.33 24.12
CA GLU A 507 -7.89 -21.64 25.42
C GLU A 507 -6.44 -21.22 25.76
N ASN A 508 -5.46 -22.00 25.32
CA ASN A 508 -4.04 -21.72 25.54
C ASN A 508 -3.40 -20.86 24.43
N ALA A 509 -4.14 -20.33 23.45
CA ALA A 509 -3.57 -19.55 22.33
C ALA A 509 -2.71 -18.36 22.78
N SER A 510 -3.10 -17.71 23.89
CA SER A 510 -2.35 -16.57 24.45
C SER A 510 -1.15 -16.98 25.30
N THR A 511 -1.02 -18.26 25.66
CA THR A 511 0.02 -18.75 26.59
C THR A 511 0.96 -19.78 25.98
N ASN A 512 0.57 -20.39 24.85
CA ASN A 512 1.35 -21.40 24.13
C ASN A 512 2.52 -20.81 23.31
N CYS A 513 2.52 -19.50 23.09
CA CYS A 513 3.62 -18.76 22.50
C CYS A 513 3.95 -17.55 23.38
N ARG A 514 5.23 -17.43 23.77
CA ARG A 514 5.78 -16.32 24.54
C ARG A 514 7.08 -15.88 23.86
N PRO A 515 7.01 -15.00 22.85
CA PRO A 515 8.14 -14.76 21.96
C PRO A 515 9.33 -14.08 22.67
N LEU A 516 9.09 -13.39 23.79
CA LEU A 516 10.14 -12.87 24.69
C LEU A 516 10.95 -13.96 25.41
N LYS A 517 10.50 -15.21 25.42
CA LYS A 517 11.16 -16.34 26.09
C LYS A 517 11.79 -17.33 25.12
N ALA A 518 11.10 -17.63 24.02
CA ALA A 518 11.54 -18.56 22.99
C ALA A 518 10.83 -18.24 21.66
N ALA A 519 11.41 -18.69 20.54
CA ALA A 519 10.79 -18.54 19.23
C ALA A 519 9.41 -19.23 19.17
N CYS A 520 8.54 -18.69 18.33
CA CYS A 520 7.25 -19.28 18.00
C CYS A 520 7.19 -19.56 16.50
N LEU A 521 6.53 -20.65 16.12
CA LEU A 521 6.42 -21.12 14.75
C LEU A 521 4.95 -21.33 14.40
N PHE A 522 4.50 -20.84 13.25
CA PHE A 522 3.11 -20.95 12.78
C PHE A 522 3.04 -21.41 11.33
N ASP A 523 2.01 -22.17 10.97
CA ASP A 523 1.61 -22.44 9.58
C ASP A 523 0.56 -21.39 9.18
N VAL A 524 0.99 -20.25 8.66
CA VAL A 524 0.12 -19.06 8.44
C VAL A 524 -0.88 -19.22 7.30
N GLU A 525 -0.77 -20.28 6.49
CA GLU A 525 -1.80 -20.61 5.49
C GLU A 525 -3.02 -21.28 6.12
N LYS A 526 -2.81 -22.12 7.15
CA LYS A 526 -3.88 -22.82 7.87
C LYS A 526 -4.27 -22.15 9.18
N ASP A 527 -3.37 -21.38 9.75
CA ASP A 527 -3.52 -20.64 11.00
C ASP A 527 -3.09 -19.19 10.80
N PRO A 528 -3.83 -18.42 9.97
CA PRO A 528 -3.52 -17.02 9.68
C PRO A 528 -3.65 -16.11 10.90
N CYS A 529 -4.22 -16.61 11.99
CA CYS A 529 -4.45 -15.86 13.22
C CYS A 529 -3.44 -16.22 14.32
N GLU A 530 -2.47 -17.09 14.01
CA GLU A 530 -1.32 -17.44 14.85
C GLU A 530 -1.74 -17.99 16.23
N TYR A 531 -2.74 -18.88 16.24
CA TYR A 531 -3.29 -19.50 17.44
C TYR A 531 -2.44 -20.67 17.96
N ASN A 532 -1.82 -21.44 17.08
CA ASN A 532 -1.20 -22.71 17.39
C ASN A 532 0.32 -22.62 17.17
N ASN A 533 1.06 -22.51 18.27
CA ASN A 533 2.51 -22.55 18.21
C ASN A 533 3.01 -23.97 17.92
N LEU A 534 3.69 -24.16 16.80
CA LEU A 534 4.20 -25.43 16.29
C LEU A 534 5.66 -25.69 16.65
N VAL A 535 6.34 -24.77 17.34
CA VAL A 535 7.82 -24.83 17.51
C VAL A 535 8.30 -26.12 18.16
N THR A 536 7.55 -26.70 19.10
CA THR A 536 7.89 -27.96 19.77
C THR A 536 7.52 -29.19 18.96
N PHE A 537 6.61 -29.06 17.99
CA PHE A 537 6.13 -30.15 17.14
C PHE A 537 6.95 -30.27 15.85
N LEU A 538 7.49 -29.15 15.37
CA LEU A 538 8.29 -29.04 14.16
C LEU A 538 9.63 -28.32 14.44
N PRO A 539 10.47 -28.83 15.35
CA PRO A 539 11.71 -28.15 15.74
C PRO A 539 12.70 -28.02 14.57
N GLU A 540 12.72 -28.99 13.65
CA GLU A 540 13.58 -28.97 12.45
C GLU A 540 13.26 -27.76 11.55
N ILE A 541 11.97 -27.45 11.35
CA ILE A 541 11.55 -26.28 10.57
C ILE A 541 11.93 -24.97 11.30
N ALA A 542 11.79 -24.93 12.63
CA ALA A 542 12.21 -23.77 13.40
C ALA A 542 13.73 -23.52 13.28
N GLU A 543 14.53 -24.59 13.33
CA GLU A 543 15.98 -24.53 13.14
C GLU A 543 16.35 -24.05 11.73
N GLU A 544 15.69 -24.55 10.69
CA GLU A 544 15.89 -24.06 9.31
C GLU A 544 15.63 -22.55 9.17
N LEU A 545 14.55 -22.05 9.79
CA LEU A 545 14.22 -20.62 9.76
C LEU A 545 15.19 -19.78 10.60
N GLU A 546 15.70 -20.29 11.72
CA GLU A 546 16.74 -19.62 12.51
C GLU A 546 18.08 -19.55 11.77
N ILE A 547 18.44 -20.58 10.99
CA ILE A 547 19.62 -20.56 10.10
C ILE A 547 19.47 -19.48 9.02
N LEU A 548 18.27 -19.32 8.45
CA LEU A 548 18.00 -18.25 7.49
C LEU A 548 18.07 -16.87 8.13
N LEU A 549 17.53 -16.69 9.34
CA LEU A 549 17.70 -15.45 10.10
C LEU A 549 19.18 -15.15 10.34
N GLU A 550 20.00 -16.12 10.71
CA GLU A 550 21.44 -15.92 10.91
C GLU A 550 22.14 -15.46 9.62
N LYS A 551 21.74 -16.00 8.46
CA LYS A 551 22.23 -15.52 7.17
C LYS A 551 21.92 -14.03 6.98
N TYR A 552 20.68 -13.62 7.21
CA TYR A 552 20.29 -12.21 7.10
C TYR A 552 20.98 -11.31 8.15
N ARG A 553 21.26 -11.83 9.36
CA ARG A 553 22.04 -11.09 10.37
C ARG A 553 23.45 -10.77 9.88
N MET A 554 24.08 -11.70 9.15
CA MET A 554 25.41 -11.48 8.57
C MET A 554 25.41 -10.47 7.42
N GLU A 555 24.28 -10.31 6.72
CA GLU A 555 24.10 -9.37 5.60
C GLU A 555 23.63 -7.97 6.06
N ALA A 556 23.12 -7.86 7.30
CA ALA A 556 22.56 -6.62 7.83
C ALA A 556 23.60 -5.50 7.96
N VAL A 557 23.25 -4.30 7.49
CA VAL A 557 24.03 -3.09 7.72
C VAL A 557 23.70 -2.49 9.10
N PRO A 558 24.60 -1.69 9.70
CA PRO A 558 24.33 -1.04 10.98
C PRO A 558 23.09 -0.16 10.97
N ILE A 559 22.39 -0.09 12.11
CA ILE A 559 21.25 0.82 12.31
C ILE A 559 21.72 2.27 12.11
N ARG A 560 20.95 3.06 11.36
CA ARG A 560 21.29 4.46 11.05
C ARG A 560 20.70 5.47 12.02
N ASN A 561 19.76 5.08 12.89
CA ASN A 561 19.07 5.96 13.82
C ASN A 561 20.05 6.89 14.55
N LYS A 562 19.70 8.17 14.58
CA LYS A 562 20.43 9.20 15.33
C LYS A 562 19.52 9.83 16.36
N PRO A 563 20.06 10.23 17.52
CA PRO A 563 19.31 11.03 18.47
C PRO A 563 18.90 12.36 17.83
N MET A 564 17.82 12.94 18.37
CA MET A 564 17.33 14.26 17.99
C MET A 564 18.45 15.31 18.05
N ASP A 565 18.54 16.13 17.01
CA ASP A 565 19.46 17.27 16.94
C ASP A 565 18.72 18.53 17.40
N PRO A 566 19.16 19.20 18.49
CA PRO A 566 18.54 20.44 18.95
C PRO A 566 18.48 21.54 17.87
N LYS A 567 19.39 21.52 16.88
CA LYS A 567 19.39 22.47 15.76
C LYS A 567 18.25 22.24 14.77
N GLY A 568 17.65 21.04 14.75
CA GLY A 568 16.47 20.74 13.94
C GLY A 568 15.18 21.30 14.51
N ASN A 569 15.21 21.90 15.71
CA ASN A 569 14.01 22.45 16.34
C ASN A 569 13.41 23.58 15.48
N PRO A 570 12.12 23.50 15.08
CA PRO A 570 11.48 24.44 14.18
C PRO A 570 11.45 25.88 14.72
N LYS A 571 11.58 26.09 16.04
CA LYS A 571 11.67 27.44 16.63
C LYS A 571 12.85 28.25 16.10
N TYR A 572 13.89 27.60 15.60
CA TYR A 572 15.05 28.25 14.97
C TYR A 572 14.87 28.52 13.47
N HIS A 573 13.78 28.01 12.89
CA HIS A 573 13.52 27.99 11.45
C HIS A 573 12.16 28.60 11.09
N GLY A 574 11.73 29.62 11.84
CA GLY A 574 10.46 30.30 11.60
C GLY A 574 9.23 29.43 11.93
N TYR A 575 9.36 28.51 12.89
CA TYR A 575 8.32 27.55 13.28
C TYR A 575 7.90 26.61 12.15
N ALA A 576 8.82 26.24 11.27
CA ALA A 576 8.61 25.23 10.25
C ALA A 576 9.71 24.15 10.29
N TRP A 577 9.33 22.92 9.98
CA TRP A 577 10.24 21.80 9.82
C TRP A 577 10.90 21.89 8.44
N VAL A 578 12.19 22.22 8.41
CA VAL A 578 12.98 22.41 7.18
C VAL A 578 14.36 21.79 7.34
N PRO A 579 15.08 21.46 6.24
CA PRO A 579 16.47 21.03 6.34
C PRO A 579 17.33 22.03 7.11
N TRP A 580 18.08 21.55 8.11
CA TRP A 580 18.92 22.38 8.98
C TRP A 580 20.41 22.02 8.94
N ARG A 581 20.77 20.91 8.29
CA ARG A 581 22.16 20.49 8.07
C ARG A 581 22.65 20.95 6.70
N ASN A 582 23.94 21.26 6.64
CA ASN A 582 24.66 21.61 5.41
C ASN A 582 25.41 20.41 4.80
N THR A 583 25.41 19.27 5.49
CA THR A 583 26.00 18.00 5.03
C THR A 583 24.95 16.90 5.11
N PRO A 584 24.95 15.95 4.15
CA PRO A 584 24.08 14.78 4.17
C PRO A 584 24.27 13.84 5.37
#